data_AF-A0AAV0XKW1-F1
#
_entry.id   AF-A0AAV0XKW1-F1
#
_cell.length_a   1.000
_cell.length_b   1.000
_cell.length_c   1.000
_cell.angle_alpha   90.00
_cell.angle_beta   90.00
_cell.angle_gamma   90.00
#
_symmetry.space_group_name_H-M   'P 1'
#
loop_
_entity.id
_entity.type
_entity.pdbx_description
1 polymer ?
#
loop_
_entity_poly.entity_id
_entity_poly.type
_entity_poly.pdbx_seq_one_letter_code
_entity_poly.pdbx_strand_id
1 'polypeptide(L)'
;MHLLDKISRKKKDSGLITAGHFRKIINLEKKKHPLPRTSFNQLQPNYNICDPSPIINVTTIASKSSSVVPNNHFVEYPLNDILTTQNNTPFNVSNISSDDPIGQNVQPYSIDSIDLKDKIRSWILHHKVSHNCANSILKIMKSEGLQVPSDVRTLMKTPLSHEIVNMDNGSYIHFGLEKMLTPILKKYFNKIDLNNVLKIGINIDGLPISKCSKNQLWPILLSIINCNELSDFVIPIGIFQGLTKPSSVNEYFHPFLLDISALLESGLCVNDTIFKFEISHIVCDSPAKAFLLNVKGHNGYFGCSSCTQEGRYLQNRMTFPDIDAPLRSNESFRNRVNEDYHKGDSPLELLPINIVDSVCLDYMHNICLGITKRLVEFWVKGKKDVRLNEETAYQEQ
;
A
#
# COMPACT_ATOMS: atom_id res chain seq x y z
N MET A 1 -22.43 24.23 46.21
CA MET A 1 -21.55 25.35 45.83
C MET A 1 -20.49 24.77 44.91
N HIS A 2 -20.56 25.13 43.61
CA HIS A 2 -19.57 25.05 42.53
C HIS A 2 -18.34 24.12 42.68
N LEU A 3 -17.87 23.36 41.70
CA LEU A 3 -17.71 23.57 40.25
C LEU A 3 -17.07 22.26 39.73
N LEU A 4 -17.49 21.76 38.56
CA LEU A 4 -16.66 21.10 37.53
C LEU A 4 -17.58 20.30 36.60
N ASP A 5 -18.24 21.04 35.71
CA ASP A 5 -19.04 20.43 34.65
C ASP A 5 -18.21 20.25 33.37
N LYS A 6 -18.47 19.12 32.73
CA LYS A 6 -17.86 18.50 31.56
C LYS A 6 -17.51 19.46 30.41
N ILE A 7 -16.26 19.44 29.93
CA ILE A 7 -15.93 19.80 28.54
C ILE A 7 -15.95 18.53 27.69
N SER A 8 -17.15 18.15 27.24
CA SER A 8 -17.32 17.25 26.09
C SER A 8 -17.10 18.07 24.82
N ARG A 9 -15.98 17.84 24.11
CA ARG A 9 -15.82 18.35 22.75
C ARG A 9 -16.74 17.54 21.82
N LYS A 10 -17.96 18.03 21.60
CA LYS A 10 -18.83 17.54 20.53
C LYS A 10 -18.11 17.68 19.19
N LYS A 11 -17.65 16.56 18.61
CA LYS A 11 -17.40 16.45 17.16
C LYS A 11 -18.77 16.62 16.49
N LYS A 12 -18.93 17.68 15.68
CA LYS A 12 -20.10 17.81 14.81
C LYS A 12 -19.96 16.81 13.66
N ASP A 13 -21.04 16.11 13.35
CA ASP A 13 -21.18 15.28 12.16
C ASP A 13 -20.86 16.07 10.89
N SER A 14 -20.32 15.36 9.89
CA SER A 14 -19.88 15.86 8.59
C SER A 14 -20.97 16.57 7.78
N GLY A 15 -22.24 16.53 8.21
CA GLY A 15 -23.37 17.20 7.58
C GLY A 15 -23.64 18.66 8.02
N LEU A 16 -22.92 19.21 9.01
CA LEU A 16 -23.22 20.55 9.57
C LEU A 16 -21.96 21.40 9.81
N ILE A 17 -21.02 21.39 8.87
CA ILE A 17 -19.93 22.37 8.88
C ILE A 17 -20.47 23.68 8.30
N THR A 18 -20.69 24.68 9.16
CA THR A 18 -21.07 26.01 8.71
C THR A 18 -19.95 26.62 7.88
N ALA A 19 -20.29 27.43 6.87
CA ALA A 19 -19.32 28.07 5.99
C ALA A 19 -18.23 28.86 6.78
N GLY A 20 -18.59 29.44 7.93
CA GLY A 20 -17.65 30.12 8.83
C GLY A 20 -16.65 29.17 9.50
N HIS A 21 -17.05 27.97 9.91
CA HIS A 21 -16.15 26.99 10.51
C HIS A 21 -15.14 26.45 9.48
N PHE A 22 -15.62 26.15 8.27
CA PHE A 22 -14.77 25.72 7.16
C PHE A 22 -13.74 26.80 6.78
N ARG A 23 -14.15 28.07 6.72
CA ARG A 23 -13.25 29.21 6.48
C ARG A 23 -12.17 29.35 7.55
N LYS A 24 -12.51 29.15 8.82
CA LYS A 24 -11.54 29.21 9.93
C LYS A 24 -10.47 28.14 9.76
N ILE A 25 -10.84 26.93 9.34
CA ILE A 25 -9.90 25.85 9.04
C ILE A 25 -8.98 26.22 7.86
N ILE A 26 -9.52 26.72 6.74
CA ILE A 26 -8.72 27.12 5.58
C ILE A 26 -7.73 28.25 5.91
N ASN A 27 -8.15 29.25 6.69
CA ASN A 27 -7.28 30.37 7.04
C ASN A 27 -6.19 29.98 8.05
N LEU A 28 -6.46 29.02 8.94
CA LEU A 28 -5.45 28.43 9.81
C LEU A 28 -4.39 27.66 9.01
N GLU A 29 -4.80 26.92 7.98
CA GLU A 29 -3.87 26.21 7.09
C GLU A 29 -3.03 27.15 6.22
N LYS A 30 -3.62 28.23 5.68
CA LYS A 30 -2.87 29.27 4.94
C LYS A 30 -1.77 29.94 5.78
N LYS A 31 -1.98 30.07 7.10
CA LYS A 31 -0.98 30.66 8.02
C LYS A 31 0.15 29.68 8.37
N LYS A 32 -0.09 28.38 8.34
CA LYS A 32 0.95 27.36 8.60
C LYS A 32 1.90 27.16 7.42
N HIS A 33 1.42 27.38 6.19
CA HIS A 33 2.21 27.21 4.97
C HIS A 33 1.98 28.38 3.99
N PRO A 34 2.73 29.49 4.09
CA PRO A 34 2.71 30.54 3.08
C PRO A 34 3.32 30.00 1.77
N LEU A 35 2.47 29.64 0.80
CA LEU A 35 2.90 29.20 -0.52
C LEU A 35 3.51 30.39 -1.31
N PRO A 36 4.67 30.22 -1.97
CA PRO A 36 5.24 31.26 -2.81
C PRO A 36 4.36 31.51 -4.05
N ARG A 37 4.20 32.80 -4.41
CA ARG A 37 3.58 33.21 -5.68
C ARG A 37 4.48 32.77 -6.84
N THR A 38 4.07 31.75 -7.59
CA THR A 38 4.64 31.47 -8.91
C THR A 38 3.79 32.16 -9.98
N SER A 39 4.41 33.12 -10.66
CA SER A 39 3.99 33.71 -11.93
C SER A 39 4.01 32.63 -13.01
N PHE A 40 2.88 32.43 -13.69
CA PHE A 40 2.78 31.55 -14.85
C PHE A 40 3.49 32.20 -16.05
N ASN A 41 4.66 31.70 -16.42
CA ASN A 41 5.18 31.87 -17.78
C ASN A 41 4.69 30.70 -18.63
N GLN A 42 4.01 31.03 -19.73
CA GLN A 42 3.66 30.11 -20.80
C GLN A 42 4.95 29.52 -21.40
N LEU A 43 5.13 28.21 -21.30
CA LEU A 43 6.08 27.47 -22.10
C LEU A 43 5.28 26.55 -23.02
N GLN A 44 5.36 26.82 -24.32
CA GLN A 44 4.87 25.94 -25.37
C GLN A 44 5.77 24.71 -25.49
N PRO A 45 5.25 23.51 -25.77
CA PRO A 45 6.07 22.39 -26.19
C PRO A 45 6.34 22.47 -27.69
N ASN A 46 7.61 22.56 -28.07
CA ASN A 46 8.07 22.32 -29.45
C ASN A 46 7.83 20.83 -29.79
N TYR A 47 7.04 20.60 -30.83
CA TYR A 47 6.93 19.33 -31.53
C TYR A 47 8.11 19.17 -32.48
N ASN A 48 8.80 18.03 -32.43
CA ASN A 48 9.59 17.54 -33.56
C ASN A 48 8.99 16.23 -34.05
N ILE A 49 8.53 16.28 -35.28
CA ILE A 49 8.05 15.19 -36.14
C ILE A 49 9.26 14.39 -36.61
N CYS A 50 9.20 13.06 -36.56
CA CYS A 50 9.97 12.21 -37.47
C CYS A 50 9.33 10.82 -37.60
N ASP A 51 8.82 10.54 -38.80
CA ASP A 51 8.57 9.22 -39.41
C ASP A 51 9.49 9.17 -40.67
N PRO A 52 9.71 8.03 -41.35
CA PRO A 52 9.75 6.62 -40.92
C PRO A 52 11.02 5.88 -41.41
N SER A 53 11.14 4.60 -41.01
CA SER A 53 12.01 3.46 -41.37
C SER A 53 12.99 3.49 -42.56
N PRO A 54 13.99 2.56 -42.57
CA PRO A 54 13.92 1.55 -43.63
C PRO A 54 14.19 0.08 -43.19
N ILE A 55 13.33 -0.78 -43.73
CA ILE A 55 13.51 -2.14 -44.28
C ILE A 55 14.93 -2.72 -44.24
N ILE A 56 15.12 -3.89 -43.60
CA ILE A 56 16.10 -4.91 -44.00
C ILE A 56 15.49 -6.31 -43.89
N ASN A 57 15.82 -7.12 -44.90
CA ASN A 57 15.22 -8.36 -45.36
C ASN A 57 15.27 -9.57 -44.43
N VAL A 58 14.23 -10.39 -44.62
CA VAL A 58 14.10 -11.80 -44.28
C VAL A 58 15.19 -12.63 -44.98
N THR A 59 15.89 -13.49 -44.23
CA THR A 59 16.51 -14.69 -44.79
C THR A 59 16.16 -15.90 -43.93
N THR A 60 15.45 -16.82 -44.58
CA THR A 60 14.98 -18.12 -44.13
C THR A 60 16.16 -19.08 -43.96
N ILE A 61 16.26 -19.78 -42.82
CA ILE A 61 16.90 -21.11 -42.74
C ILE A 61 15.97 -22.02 -41.94
N ALA A 62 15.52 -23.07 -42.61
CA ALA A 62 14.66 -24.11 -42.07
C ALA A 62 15.48 -25.27 -41.48
N SER A 63 14.79 -26.02 -40.61
CA SER A 63 14.98 -27.43 -40.23
C SER A 63 16.09 -27.76 -39.21
N LYS A 64 15.68 -28.23 -38.02
CA LYS A 64 15.51 -29.66 -37.73
C LYS A 64 14.87 -29.89 -36.37
N SER A 65 13.89 -30.79 -36.36
CA SER A 65 13.27 -31.41 -35.21
C SER A 65 14.26 -32.29 -34.44
N SER A 66 14.30 -32.13 -33.12
CA SER A 66 14.70 -33.20 -32.19
C SER A 66 14.08 -32.94 -30.83
N SER A 67 13.13 -33.81 -30.49
CA SER A 67 12.55 -34.02 -29.17
C SER A 67 13.62 -34.30 -28.12
N VAL A 68 13.73 -33.46 -27.10
CA VAL A 68 14.38 -33.80 -25.82
C VAL A 68 13.59 -33.13 -24.69
N VAL A 69 12.93 -33.96 -23.89
CA VAL A 69 12.42 -33.64 -22.56
C VAL A 69 13.63 -33.59 -21.61
N PRO A 70 13.76 -32.58 -20.73
CA PRO A 70 14.58 -32.75 -19.54
C PRO A 70 13.74 -32.62 -18.26
N ASN A 71 13.66 -33.77 -17.60
CA ASN A 71 13.49 -34.05 -16.17
C ASN A 71 13.30 -32.87 -15.21
N ASN A 72 12.20 -32.98 -14.46
CA ASN A 72 12.07 -32.51 -13.08
C ASN A 72 13.30 -32.90 -12.25
N HIS A 73 14.07 -31.91 -11.80
CA HIS A 73 14.91 -32.05 -10.62
C HIS A 73 14.31 -31.19 -9.51
N PHE A 74 13.54 -31.84 -8.65
CA PHE A 74 13.28 -31.36 -7.29
C PHE A 74 14.64 -31.28 -6.58
N VAL A 75 15.01 -30.08 -6.14
CA VAL A 75 16.09 -29.92 -5.18
C VAL A 75 15.45 -29.92 -3.80
N GLU A 76 15.46 -31.10 -3.16
CA GLU A 76 15.30 -31.21 -1.71
C GLU A 76 16.44 -30.44 -1.03
N TYR A 77 16.09 -29.48 -0.17
CA TYR A 77 17.03 -28.89 0.77
C TYR A 77 16.79 -29.44 2.19
N PRO A 78 17.85 -29.69 2.96
CA PRO A 78 17.75 -30.43 4.22
C PRO A 78 17.07 -29.60 5.29
N LEU A 79 15.96 -30.13 5.81
CA LEU A 79 15.52 -29.89 7.17
C LEU A 79 16.63 -30.36 8.12
N ASN A 80 17.38 -29.41 8.71
CA ASN A 80 17.93 -29.48 10.06
C ASN A 80 18.70 -28.20 10.38
N ASP A 81 18.06 -27.30 11.12
CA ASP A 81 18.64 -26.68 12.32
C ASP A 81 17.49 -26.06 13.13
N ILE A 82 16.67 -26.96 13.69
CA ILE A 82 15.86 -26.67 14.86
C ILE A 82 16.55 -27.32 16.05
N LEU A 83 17.12 -26.50 16.93
CA LEU A 83 17.24 -26.82 18.34
C LEU A 83 16.44 -25.79 19.14
N THR A 84 15.18 -26.14 19.33
CA THR A 84 14.50 -26.20 20.63
C THR A 84 15.07 -25.32 21.75
N THR A 85 14.34 -24.28 22.10
CA THR A 85 14.00 -24.04 23.51
C THR A 85 12.50 -23.76 23.58
N GLN A 86 11.79 -24.70 24.21
CA GLN A 86 10.41 -24.54 24.61
C GLN A 86 10.34 -23.43 25.65
N ASN A 87 9.42 -22.48 25.46
CA ASN A 87 8.60 -21.79 26.46
C ASN A 87 8.06 -20.49 25.85
N ASN A 88 6.96 -20.57 25.12
CA ASN A 88 6.18 -19.38 24.75
C ASN A 88 4.76 -19.56 25.29
N THR A 89 4.58 -19.14 26.53
CA THR A 89 3.27 -18.75 27.04
C THR A 89 2.84 -17.44 26.36
N PRO A 90 1.57 -17.29 25.96
CA PRO A 90 1.09 -16.06 25.35
C PRO A 90 1.01 -14.96 26.41
N PHE A 91 1.74 -13.86 26.20
CA PHE A 91 1.72 -12.68 27.09
C PHE A 91 0.32 -12.06 27.13
N ASN A 92 -0.41 -12.34 28.20
CA ASN A 92 -1.65 -11.70 28.58
C ASN A 92 -1.30 -10.58 29.57
N VAL A 93 -1.38 -9.32 29.14
CA VAL A 93 -1.19 -8.17 30.05
C VAL A 93 -2.58 -7.74 30.54
N SER A 94 -3.08 -8.44 31.55
CA SER A 94 -4.18 -7.94 32.37
C SER A 94 -3.62 -6.97 33.42
N ASN A 95 -4.24 -5.79 33.46
CA ASN A 95 -4.11 -4.70 34.44
C ASN A 95 -3.48 -5.07 35.79
N ILE A 96 -2.37 -4.41 36.14
CA ILE A 96 -1.91 -4.31 37.52
C ILE A 96 -2.04 -2.85 37.93
N SER A 97 -3.19 -2.55 38.54
CA SER A 97 -3.34 -1.45 39.49
C SER A 97 -2.66 -1.90 40.78
N SER A 98 -1.67 -1.14 41.23
CA SER A 98 -1.08 -1.26 42.56
C SER A 98 -2.03 -0.70 43.61
N ASP A 99 -2.33 -1.48 44.64
CA ASP A 99 -2.28 -1.09 46.07
C ASP A 99 -2.89 -2.21 46.93
N ASP A 100 -2.03 -3.00 47.60
CA ASP A 100 -2.05 -3.24 49.06
C ASP A 100 -1.19 -4.47 49.46
N PRO A 101 -0.54 -4.44 50.65
CA PRO A 101 0.32 -5.52 51.12
C PRO A 101 -0.46 -6.51 52.00
N ILE A 102 -0.05 -7.78 52.01
CA ILE A 102 0.12 -8.66 53.19
C ILE A 102 0.45 -10.08 52.70
N GLY A 103 1.42 -10.68 53.39
CA GLY A 103 2.23 -11.78 52.88
C GLY A 103 1.60 -13.16 52.86
N GLN A 104 2.20 -14.00 52.03
CA GLN A 104 2.33 -15.44 52.25
C GLN A 104 3.57 -15.93 51.48
N ASN A 105 4.39 -16.75 52.16
CA ASN A 105 5.56 -17.42 51.64
C ASN A 105 5.19 -18.26 50.41
N VAL A 106 5.50 -17.75 49.22
CA VAL A 106 5.59 -18.55 47.99
C VAL A 106 7.03 -18.47 47.55
N GLN A 107 7.69 -19.63 47.51
CA GLN A 107 9.02 -19.80 46.94
C GLN A 107 9.07 -19.09 45.57
N PRO A 108 10.02 -18.19 45.31
CA PRO A 108 10.05 -17.46 44.06
C PRO A 108 10.36 -18.43 42.93
N TYR A 109 9.32 -18.82 42.19
CA TYR A 109 9.45 -19.37 40.85
C TYR A 109 10.26 -18.34 40.05
N SER A 110 11.46 -18.70 39.62
CA SER A 110 12.36 -17.81 38.88
C SER A 110 11.73 -17.46 37.54
N ILE A 111 11.01 -16.34 37.50
CA ILE A 111 10.64 -15.68 36.25
C ILE A 111 11.96 -15.25 35.62
N ASP A 112 12.35 -15.89 34.51
CA ASP A 112 13.49 -15.47 33.71
C ASP A 112 13.43 -13.95 33.55
N SER A 113 14.45 -13.26 34.07
CA SER A 113 14.50 -11.81 34.05
C SER A 113 14.45 -11.35 32.60
N ILE A 114 13.34 -10.71 32.19
CA ILE A 114 13.18 -10.18 30.83
C ILE A 114 14.43 -9.36 30.47
N ASP A 115 15.12 -9.78 29.39
CA ASP A 115 16.32 -9.12 28.87
C ASP A 115 16.05 -7.62 28.70
N LEU A 116 16.99 -6.78 29.16
CA LEU A 116 16.90 -5.33 29.04
C LEU A 116 16.65 -4.92 27.58
N LYS A 117 17.28 -5.61 26.62
CA LYS A 117 17.08 -5.33 25.19
C LYS A 117 15.64 -5.56 24.77
N ASP A 118 14.97 -6.59 25.28
CA ASP A 118 13.56 -6.87 24.98
C ASP A 118 12.62 -5.82 25.58
N LYS A 119 12.91 -5.34 26.79
CA LYS A 119 12.17 -4.20 27.37
C LYS A 119 12.28 -2.96 26.50
N ILE A 120 13.49 -2.64 26.02
CA ILE A 120 13.72 -1.48 25.16
C ILE A 120 13.03 -1.66 23.80
N ARG A 121 13.09 -2.85 23.19
CA ARG A 121 12.35 -3.16 21.95
C ARG A 121 10.86 -2.93 22.12
N SER A 122 10.28 -3.45 23.20
CA SER A 122 8.86 -3.30 23.52
C SER A 122 8.49 -1.82 23.69
N TRP A 123 9.30 -1.06 24.42
CA TRP A 123 9.11 0.38 24.61
C TRP A 123 9.14 1.16 23.28
N ILE A 124 10.12 0.88 22.41
CA ILE A 124 10.23 1.51 21.09
C ILE A 124 8.98 1.25 20.26
N LEU A 125 8.53 0.00 20.21
CA LEU A 125 7.35 -0.40 19.44
C LEU A 125 6.06 0.19 20.01
N HIS A 126 5.89 0.15 21.33
CA HIS A 126 4.69 0.64 22.01
C HIS A 126 4.51 2.15 21.81
N HIS A 127 5.59 2.92 21.98
CA HIS A 127 5.52 4.39 21.89
C HIS A 127 5.85 4.92 20.49
N LYS A 128 6.04 4.05 19.49
CA LYS A 128 6.41 4.40 18.12
C LYS A 128 7.61 5.37 18.07
N VAL A 129 8.63 5.07 18.88
CA VAL A 129 9.80 5.92 19.06
C VAL A 129 10.60 5.98 17.76
N SER A 130 10.97 7.19 17.33
CA SER A 130 11.78 7.35 16.11
C SER A 130 13.17 6.73 16.27
N HIS A 131 13.74 6.20 15.19
CA HIS A 131 15.08 5.59 15.22
C HIS A 131 16.15 6.57 15.74
N ASN A 132 16.05 7.85 15.40
CA ASN A 132 16.98 8.87 15.89
C ASN A 132 16.89 9.04 17.41
N CYS A 133 15.68 9.07 17.97
CA CYS A 133 15.47 9.18 19.41
C CYS A 133 15.96 7.91 20.14
N ALA A 134 15.62 6.73 19.61
CA ALA A 134 16.08 5.45 20.15
C ALA A 134 17.61 5.36 20.14
N ASN A 135 18.27 5.74 19.04
CA ASN A 135 19.74 5.78 18.93
C ASN A 135 20.38 6.72 19.96
N SER A 136 19.79 7.90 20.20
CA SER A 136 20.29 8.83 21.21
C SER A 136 20.25 8.22 22.62
N ILE A 137 19.14 7.56 22.97
CA ILE A 137 19.00 6.90 24.28
C ILE A 137 19.92 5.69 24.40
N LEU A 138 20.05 4.87 23.35
CA LEU A 138 20.94 3.71 23.33
C LEU A 138 22.41 4.11 23.54
N LYS A 139 22.83 5.26 23.01
CA LYS A 139 24.18 5.81 23.25
C LYS A 139 24.37 6.22 24.71
N ILE A 140 23.39 6.86 25.34
CA ILE A 140 23.42 7.23 26.76
C ILE A 140 23.46 5.97 27.63
N MET A 141 22.58 5.01 27.39
CA MET A 141 22.56 3.73 28.12
C MET A 141 23.92 3.02 28.04
N LYS A 142 24.54 3.03 26.86
CA LYS A 142 25.86 2.45 26.67
C LYS A 142 26.96 3.22 27.41
N SER A 143 26.88 4.56 27.51
CA SER A 143 27.85 5.34 28.31
C SER A 143 27.72 5.07 29.80
N GLU A 144 26.53 4.73 30.29
CA GLU A 144 26.28 4.29 31.66
C GLU A 144 26.65 2.81 31.91
N GLY A 145 27.34 2.15 30.96
CA GLY A 145 27.82 0.78 31.12
C GLY A 145 26.79 -0.32 30.84
N LEU A 146 25.60 0.01 30.33
CA LEU A 146 24.59 -0.98 29.98
C LEU A 146 24.96 -1.72 28.68
N GLN A 147 24.73 -3.04 28.66
CA GLN A 147 25.05 -3.93 27.54
C GLN A 147 24.00 -3.84 26.41
N VAL A 148 23.93 -2.68 25.75
CA VAL A 148 23.01 -2.40 24.64
C VAL A 148 23.77 -1.96 23.38
N PRO A 149 23.25 -2.27 22.17
CA PRO A 149 23.87 -1.81 20.93
C PRO A 149 23.67 -0.30 20.76
N SER A 150 24.53 0.34 19.97
CA SER A 150 24.45 1.78 19.68
C SER A 150 23.48 2.15 18.56
N ASP A 151 23.05 1.16 17.77
CA ASP A 151 22.12 1.33 16.66
C ASP A 151 20.86 0.51 16.94
N VAL A 152 19.71 1.17 16.82
CA VAL A 152 18.38 0.60 16.99
C VAL A 152 18.13 -0.54 16.02
N ARG A 153 18.70 -0.54 14.82
CA ARG A 153 18.57 -1.65 13.86
C ARG A 153 19.23 -2.92 14.40
N THR A 154 20.39 -2.78 15.02
CA THR A 154 21.06 -3.89 15.72
C THR A 154 20.24 -4.33 16.94
N LEU A 155 19.66 -3.38 17.69
CA LEU A 155 18.73 -3.73 18.78
C LEU A 155 17.57 -4.56 18.24
N MET A 156 16.90 -4.10 17.18
CA MET A 156 15.74 -4.74 16.56
C MET A 156 16.09 -6.01 15.76
N LYS A 157 17.36 -6.42 15.74
CA LYS A 157 17.86 -7.57 14.96
C LYS A 157 17.46 -7.46 13.47
N THR A 158 17.51 -6.25 12.91
CA THR A 158 17.19 -6.01 11.50
C THR A 158 18.19 -6.79 10.62
N PRO A 159 17.71 -7.62 9.67
CA PRO A 159 18.61 -8.36 8.78
C PRO A 159 19.53 -7.44 8.00
N LEU A 160 20.80 -7.83 7.87
CA LEU A 160 21.84 -7.02 7.20
C LEU A 160 21.86 -7.20 5.68
N SER A 161 21.36 -8.33 5.18
CA SER A 161 21.26 -8.64 3.76
C SER A 161 19.89 -9.22 3.43
N HIS A 162 19.45 -8.94 2.22
CA HIS A 162 18.30 -9.57 1.59
C HIS A 162 18.70 -9.93 0.18
N GLU A 163 18.07 -10.97 -0.37
CA GLU A 163 18.19 -11.30 -1.77
C GLU A 163 17.52 -10.20 -2.59
N ILE A 164 18.30 -9.55 -3.45
CA ILE A 164 17.83 -8.52 -4.37
C ILE A 164 17.94 -9.09 -5.77
N VAL A 165 16.81 -9.17 -6.46
CA VAL A 165 16.72 -9.59 -7.85
C VAL A 165 16.88 -8.36 -8.73
N ASN A 166 17.80 -8.40 -9.68
CA ASN A 166 17.91 -7.37 -10.69
C ASN A 166 16.79 -7.57 -11.72
N MET A 167 16.04 -6.50 -11.99
CA MET A 167 15.06 -6.42 -13.07
C MET A 167 15.57 -5.45 -14.12
N ASP A 168 15.04 -5.51 -15.33
CA ASP A 168 15.52 -4.76 -16.51
C ASP A 168 15.87 -3.29 -16.22
N ASN A 169 14.99 -2.55 -15.54
CA ASN A 169 15.20 -1.13 -15.23
C ASN A 169 15.29 -0.80 -13.73
N GLY A 170 15.60 -1.78 -12.88
CA GLY A 170 15.72 -1.56 -11.44
C GLY A 170 16.04 -2.80 -10.62
N SER A 171 15.77 -2.71 -9.33
CA SER A 171 16.04 -3.79 -8.36
C SER A 171 14.77 -4.13 -7.60
N TYR A 172 14.59 -5.40 -7.31
CA TYR A 172 13.41 -5.91 -6.62
C TYR A 172 13.80 -6.76 -5.43
N ILE A 173 13.06 -6.60 -4.34
CA ILE A 173 13.12 -7.46 -3.18
C ILE A 173 11.74 -8.11 -2.98
N HIS A 174 11.73 -9.42 -2.82
CA HIS A 174 10.56 -10.18 -2.46
C HIS A 174 10.63 -10.58 -0.98
N PHE A 175 9.63 -10.19 -0.19
CA PHE A 175 9.52 -10.61 1.21
C PHE A 175 8.73 -11.91 1.36
N GLY A 176 7.73 -12.11 0.50
CA GLY A 176 6.87 -13.28 0.47
C GLY A 176 5.69 -13.23 1.44
N LEU A 177 4.55 -13.78 1.02
CA LEU A 177 3.29 -13.73 1.78
C LEU A 177 3.37 -14.52 3.08
N GLU A 178 3.79 -15.78 3.01
CA GLU A 178 3.89 -16.68 4.16
C GLU A 178 4.82 -16.10 5.23
N LYS A 179 6.01 -15.65 4.82
CA LYS A 179 7.02 -15.08 5.72
C LYS A 179 6.52 -13.84 6.45
N MET A 180 5.75 -12.99 5.76
CA MET A 180 5.25 -11.73 6.32
C MET A 180 3.96 -11.91 7.15
N LEU A 181 3.08 -12.82 6.75
CA LEU A 181 1.80 -13.06 7.44
C LEU A 181 1.96 -13.95 8.68
N THR A 182 2.79 -14.98 8.63
CA THR A 182 2.92 -15.98 9.70
C THR A 182 3.18 -15.37 11.09
N PRO A 183 4.13 -14.44 11.27
CA PRO A 183 4.38 -13.84 12.60
C PRO A 183 3.19 -13.03 13.11
N ILE A 184 2.46 -12.37 12.22
CA ILE A 184 1.28 -11.56 12.56
C ILE A 184 0.15 -12.49 13.00
N LEU A 185 -0.18 -13.49 12.19
CA LEU A 185 -1.24 -14.46 12.52
C LEU A 185 -0.92 -15.24 13.80
N LYS A 186 0.34 -15.66 14.02
CA LYS A 186 0.76 -16.29 15.28
C LYS A 186 0.51 -15.40 16.49
N LYS A 187 0.85 -14.11 16.39
CA LYS A 187 0.68 -13.14 17.47
C LYS A 187 -0.79 -12.87 17.80
N TYR A 188 -1.66 -12.86 16.79
CA TYR A 188 -3.07 -12.54 16.93
C TYR A 188 -3.99 -13.77 16.88
N PHE A 189 -3.44 -14.98 16.91
CA PHE A 189 -4.14 -16.25 16.66
C PHE A 189 -5.45 -16.37 17.46
N ASN A 190 -5.39 -16.14 18.78
CA ASN A 190 -6.55 -16.25 19.68
C ASN A 190 -7.57 -15.09 19.56
N LYS A 191 -7.27 -14.08 18.76
CA LYS A 191 -8.14 -12.90 18.54
C LYS A 191 -8.77 -12.89 17.15
N ILE A 192 -8.39 -13.83 16.29
CA ILE A 192 -8.93 -13.96 14.95
C ILE A 192 -9.99 -15.07 15.00
N ASP A 193 -11.16 -14.81 14.43
CA ASP A 193 -12.16 -15.86 14.24
C ASP A 193 -11.70 -16.83 13.14
N LEU A 194 -11.32 -18.04 13.56
CA LEU A 194 -10.74 -19.09 12.72
C LEU A 194 -11.72 -19.64 11.68
N ASN A 195 -13.03 -19.41 11.86
CA ASN A 195 -14.03 -19.87 10.89
C ASN A 195 -14.15 -18.95 9.67
N ASN A 196 -13.55 -17.77 9.72
CA ASN A 196 -13.69 -16.77 8.66
C ASN A 196 -12.54 -16.84 7.66
N VAL A 197 -12.91 -16.76 6.38
CA VAL A 197 -11.96 -16.47 5.30
C VAL A 197 -11.45 -15.05 5.49
N LEU A 198 -10.12 -14.88 5.55
CA LEU A 198 -9.48 -13.58 5.66
C LEU A 198 -9.49 -12.88 4.31
N LYS A 199 -10.12 -11.71 4.26
CA LYS A 199 -10.20 -10.88 3.06
C LYS A 199 -8.98 -10.00 2.96
N ILE A 200 -8.32 -10.06 1.82
CA ILE A 200 -7.10 -9.32 1.53
C ILE A 200 -7.39 -8.12 0.63
N GLY A 201 -6.91 -6.95 1.03
CA GLY A 201 -6.80 -5.76 0.18
C GLY A 201 -5.37 -5.56 -0.29
N ILE A 202 -5.17 -5.36 -1.59
CA ILE A 202 -3.86 -5.15 -2.22
C ILE A 202 -3.74 -3.70 -2.68
N ASN A 203 -2.58 -3.07 -2.44
CA ASN A 203 -2.29 -1.74 -2.96
C ASN A 203 -0.93 -1.71 -3.68
N ILE A 204 -0.91 -1.03 -4.82
CA ILE A 204 0.30 -0.84 -5.64
C ILE A 204 0.30 0.60 -6.12
N ASP A 205 1.33 1.35 -5.75
CA ASP A 205 1.49 2.74 -6.17
C ASP A 205 2.98 3.11 -6.24
N GLY A 206 3.30 4.11 -7.06
CA GLY A 206 4.65 4.65 -7.19
C GLY A 206 4.92 5.72 -6.12
N LEU A 207 5.93 5.50 -5.28
CA LEU A 207 6.36 6.44 -4.24
C LEU A 207 7.73 7.03 -4.57
N PRO A 208 7.88 8.36 -4.72
CA PRO A 208 9.20 8.98 -4.86
C PRO A 208 10.01 8.85 -3.56
N ILE A 209 11.27 8.45 -3.65
CA ILE A 209 12.15 8.28 -2.48
C ILE A 209 12.66 9.63 -1.97
N SER A 210 12.86 10.59 -2.87
CA SER A 210 13.30 11.94 -2.51
C SER A 210 12.74 12.95 -3.50
N LYS A 211 12.69 14.22 -3.09
CA LYS A 211 12.22 15.32 -3.95
C LYS A 211 13.16 15.63 -5.11
N CYS A 212 14.44 15.25 -5.00
CA CYS A 212 15.50 15.64 -5.94
C CYS A 212 15.96 14.49 -6.83
N SER A 213 15.78 13.24 -6.41
CA SER A 213 16.09 12.07 -7.23
C SER A 213 14.86 11.62 -8.02
N LYS A 214 15.08 11.10 -9.23
CA LYS A 214 14.03 10.41 -9.99
C LYS A 214 13.71 9.02 -9.44
N ASN A 215 14.46 8.55 -8.43
CA ASN A 215 14.30 7.22 -7.88
C ASN A 215 12.94 7.04 -7.18
N GLN A 216 12.26 5.95 -7.51
CA GLN A 216 10.91 5.62 -7.08
C GLN A 216 10.88 4.20 -6.51
N LEU A 217 10.02 3.99 -5.52
CA LEU A 217 9.63 2.67 -5.03
C LEU A 217 8.26 2.31 -5.58
N TRP A 218 8.10 1.03 -5.93
CA TRP A 218 6.83 0.44 -6.32
C TRP A 218 6.57 -0.76 -5.40
N PRO A 219 6.03 -0.53 -4.19
CA PRO A 219 5.67 -1.59 -3.27
C PRO A 219 4.39 -2.32 -3.71
N ILE A 220 4.38 -3.62 -3.46
CA ILE A 220 3.18 -4.45 -3.40
C ILE A 220 2.80 -4.54 -1.92
N LEU A 221 1.74 -3.86 -1.54
CA LEU A 221 1.26 -3.77 -0.17
C LEU A 221 0.01 -4.63 0.03
N LEU A 222 -0.10 -5.20 1.21
CA LEU A 222 -1.19 -6.07 1.59
C LEU A 222 -1.79 -5.65 2.94
N SER A 223 -3.10 -5.76 3.08
CA SER A 223 -3.82 -5.59 4.34
C SER A 223 -4.93 -6.64 4.49
N ILE A 224 -5.26 -6.98 5.74
CA ILE A 224 -6.42 -7.83 6.05
C ILE A 224 -7.57 -6.91 6.47
N ILE A 225 -8.68 -6.96 5.74
CA ILE A 225 -9.71 -5.90 5.81
C ILE A 225 -10.93 -6.28 6.65
N ASN A 226 -11.15 -7.57 6.91
CA ASN A 226 -12.30 -8.08 7.65
C ASN A 226 -11.95 -8.54 9.07
N CYS A 227 -10.82 -8.11 9.60
CA CYS A 227 -10.39 -8.38 10.97
C CYS A 227 -9.86 -7.09 11.61
N ASN A 228 -10.58 -6.59 12.61
CA ASN A 228 -10.29 -5.30 13.26
C ASN A 228 -8.94 -5.31 13.99
N GLU A 229 -8.53 -6.47 14.51
CA GLU A 229 -7.25 -6.67 15.18
C GLU A 229 -6.06 -6.50 14.22
N LEU A 230 -6.32 -6.68 12.92
CA LEU A 230 -5.32 -6.65 11.87
C LEU A 230 -5.45 -5.44 10.94
N SER A 231 -6.48 -4.60 11.11
CA SER A 231 -6.79 -3.49 10.18
C SER A 231 -5.70 -2.42 10.10
N ASP A 232 -4.88 -2.29 11.16
CA ASP A 232 -3.79 -1.31 11.22
C ASP A 232 -2.51 -1.79 10.51
N PHE A 233 -2.46 -3.04 10.06
CA PHE A 233 -1.27 -3.60 9.42
C PHE A 233 -1.30 -3.39 7.90
N VAL A 234 -0.29 -2.65 7.42
CA VAL A 234 0.08 -2.59 6.01
C VAL A 234 1.37 -3.37 5.84
N ILE A 235 1.29 -4.47 5.10
CA ILE A 235 2.33 -5.49 5.01
C ILE A 235 2.99 -5.39 3.63
N PRO A 236 4.27 -5.00 3.54
CA PRO A 236 4.98 -5.02 2.26
C PRO A 236 5.33 -6.46 1.87
N ILE A 237 4.90 -6.89 0.68
CA ILE A 237 5.16 -8.23 0.15
C ILE A 237 6.30 -8.23 -0.85
N GLY A 238 6.41 -7.16 -1.63
CA GLY A 238 7.54 -6.94 -2.53
C GLY A 238 7.75 -5.46 -2.76
N ILE A 239 8.98 -5.07 -3.07
CA ILE A 239 9.32 -3.68 -3.35
C ILE A 239 10.26 -3.64 -4.55
N PHE A 240 9.83 -2.97 -5.61
CA PHE A 240 10.71 -2.57 -6.70
C PHE A 240 11.28 -1.18 -6.44
N GLN A 241 12.52 -0.94 -6.85
CA GLN A 241 13.19 0.34 -6.82
C GLN A 241 13.84 0.62 -8.18
N GLY A 242 13.54 1.78 -8.75
CA GLY A 242 14.10 2.17 -10.05
C GLY A 242 13.91 3.65 -10.36
N LEU A 243 14.56 4.13 -11.41
CA LEU A 243 14.41 5.52 -11.87
C LEU A 243 13.05 5.81 -12.51
N THR A 244 12.36 4.77 -12.93
CA THR A 244 10.98 4.78 -13.44
C THR A 244 10.22 3.62 -12.83
N LYS A 245 8.92 3.52 -13.13
CA LYS A 245 8.15 2.30 -12.85
C LYS A 245 8.77 1.06 -13.52
N PRO A 246 8.49 -0.17 -13.06
CA PRO A 246 9.00 -1.38 -13.69
C PRO A 246 8.64 -1.44 -15.18
N SER A 247 9.56 -1.88 -16.03
CA SER A 247 9.33 -1.97 -17.48
C SER A 247 8.33 -3.07 -17.83
N SER A 248 8.44 -4.22 -17.17
CA SER A 248 7.55 -5.37 -17.33
C SER A 248 6.66 -5.55 -16.09
N VAL A 249 5.34 -5.44 -16.26
CA VAL A 249 4.37 -5.75 -15.20
C VAL A 249 4.43 -7.23 -14.82
N ASN A 250 4.67 -8.11 -15.81
CA ASN A 250 4.74 -9.55 -15.60
C ASN A 250 5.94 -9.91 -14.72
N GLU A 251 7.14 -9.45 -15.04
CA GLU A 251 8.34 -9.71 -14.22
C GLU A 251 8.20 -9.14 -12.81
N TYR A 252 7.70 -7.91 -12.70
CA TYR A 252 7.48 -7.24 -11.41
C TYR A 252 6.51 -8.00 -10.50
N PHE A 253 5.41 -8.50 -11.08
CA PHE A 253 4.30 -9.08 -10.32
C PHE A 253 4.42 -10.61 -10.17
N HIS A 254 5.26 -11.28 -10.96
CA HIS A 254 5.37 -12.73 -10.99
C HIS A 254 5.68 -13.37 -9.63
N PRO A 255 6.66 -12.89 -8.83
CA PRO A 255 6.92 -13.47 -7.51
C PRO A 255 5.69 -13.40 -6.60
N PHE A 256 4.96 -12.29 -6.63
CA PHE A 256 3.71 -12.13 -5.88
C PHE A 256 2.62 -13.08 -6.38
N LEU A 257 2.51 -13.31 -7.69
CA LEU A 257 1.52 -14.22 -8.27
C LEU A 257 1.72 -15.67 -7.81
N LEU A 258 2.97 -16.14 -7.72
CA LEU A 258 3.28 -17.47 -7.23
C LEU A 258 2.81 -17.64 -5.78
N ASP A 259 3.19 -16.70 -4.93
CA ASP A 259 2.83 -16.69 -3.52
C ASP A 259 1.32 -16.60 -3.29
N ILE A 260 0.63 -15.66 -3.96
CA ILE A 260 -0.80 -15.45 -3.73
C ILE A 260 -1.63 -16.61 -4.26
N SER A 261 -1.21 -17.25 -5.36
CA SER A 261 -1.91 -18.41 -5.90
C SER A 261 -1.83 -19.59 -4.92
N ALA A 262 -0.64 -19.87 -4.39
CA ALA A 262 -0.45 -20.89 -3.36
C ALA A 262 -1.26 -20.57 -2.09
N LEU A 263 -1.27 -19.31 -1.66
CA LEU A 263 -2.03 -18.86 -0.50
C LEU A 263 -3.54 -19.02 -0.67
N LEU A 264 -4.08 -18.71 -1.85
CA LEU A 264 -5.52 -18.83 -2.14
C LEU A 264 -5.96 -20.29 -2.26
N GLU A 265 -5.11 -21.15 -2.84
CA GLU A 265 -5.41 -22.58 -3.00
C GLU A 265 -5.29 -23.33 -1.68
N SER A 266 -4.12 -23.24 -1.05
CA SER A 266 -3.77 -24.04 0.13
C SER A 266 -4.17 -23.38 1.44
N GLY A 267 -4.19 -22.05 1.50
CA GLY A 267 -4.25 -21.29 2.76
C GLY A 267 -2.88 -21.20 3.43
N LEU A 268 -2.85 -20.72 4.67
CA LEU A 268 -1.63 -20.59 5.48
C LEU A 268 -1.79 -21.35 6.79
N CYS A 269 -0.92 -22.33 7.05
CA CYS A 269 -0.94 -23.10 8.28
C CYS A 269 -0.21 -22.36 9.41
N VAL A 270 -0.91 -22.08 10.50
CA VAL A 270 -0.38 -21.45 11.70
C VAL A 270 -0.96 -22.16 12.93
N ASN A 271 -0.09 -22.64 13.82
CA ASN A 271 -0.47 -23.41 15.01
C ASN A 271 -1.44 -24.56 14.68
N ASP A 272 -1.09 -25.35 13.67
CA ASP A 272 -1.87 -26.50 13.16
C ASP A 272 -3.28 -26.15 12.67
N THR A 273 -3.57 -24.87 12.44
CA THR A 273 -4.82 -24.37 11.87
C THR A 273 -4.56 -23.68 10.55
N ILE A 274 -5.38 -24.00 9.53
CA ILE A 274 -5.25 -23.42 8.19
C ILE A 274 -6.14 -22.18 8.09
N PHE A 275 -5.52 -21.02 7.92
CA PHE A 275 -6.23 -19.79 7.55
C PHE A 275 -6.50 -19.79 6.05
N LYS A 276 -7.76 -19.56 5.67
CA LYS A 276 -8.17 -19.39 4.27
C LYS A 276 -8.23 -17.91 3.90
N PHE A 277 -7.98 -17.60 2.64
CA PHE A 277 -7.88 -16.23 2.15
C PHE A 277 -8.69 -16.03 0.88
N GLU A 278 -9.16 -14.80 0.68
CA GLU A 278 -9.72 -14.33 -0.59
C GLU A 278 -9.23 -12.92 -0.89
N ILE A 279 -9.10 -12.58 -2.17
CA ILE A 279 -8.81 -11.21 -2.60
C ILE A 279 -10.13 -10.44 -2.63
N SER A 280 -10.24 -9.41 -1.81
CA SER A 280 -11.40 -8.53 -1.83
C SER A 280 -11.26 -7.44 -2.88
N HIS A 281 -10.12 -6.75 -2.91
CA HIS A 281 -9.91 -5.63 -3.82
C HIS A 281 -8.42 -5.36 -4.06
N ILE A 282 -8.17 -4.72 -5.19
CA ILE A 282 -6.88 -4.18 -5.62
C ILE A 282 -7.08 -2.69 -5.88
N VAL A 283 -6.40 -1.85 -5.09
CA VAL A 283 -6.53 -0.39 -5.16
C VAL A 283 -5.21 0.21 -5.63
N CYS A 284 -5.28 1.01 -6.68
CA CYS A 284 -4.14 1.70 -7.25
C CYS A 284 -4.61 2.98 -7.96
N ASP A 285 -3.71 3.95 -8.12
CA ASP A 285 -3.99 5.17 -8.87
C ASP A 285 -4.22 4.85 -10.37
N SER A 286 -4.73 5.81 -11.15
CA SER A 286 -5.09 5.53 -12.55
C SER A 286 -3.88 5.08 -13.42
N PRO A 287 -2.69 5.70 -13.33
CA PRO A 287 -1.47 5.20 -13.97
C PRO A 287 -1.04 3.78 -13.56
N ALA A 288 -1.01 3.46 -12.27
CA ALA A 288 -0.62 2.16 -11.76
C ALA A 288 -1.67 1.09 -12.12
N LYS A 289 -2.96 1.44 -12.08
CA LYS A 289 -4.05 0.57 -12.56
C LYS A 289 -3.87 0.19 -14.02
N ALA A 290 -3.61 1.18 -14.88
CA ALA A 290 -3.39 0.90 -16.31
C ALA A 290 -2.14 0.06 -16.57
N PHE A 291 -1.10 0.23 -15.74
CA PHE A 291 0.11 -0.60 -15.79
C PHE A 291 -0.19 -2.05 -15.37
N LEU A 292 -0.85 -2.25 -14.23
CA LEU A 292 -1.18 -3.56 -13.68
C LEU A 292 -2.11 -4.36 -14.60
N LEU A 293 -3.11 -3.68 -15.18
CA LEU A 293 -4.05 -4.25 -16.14
C LEU A 293 -3.45 -4.41 -17.54
N ASN A 294 -2.27 -3.84 -17.80
CA ASN A 294 -1.65 -3.80 -19.13
C ASN A 294 -2.56 -3.23 -20.22
N VAL A 295 -3.17 -2.06 -19.95
CA VAL A 295 -4.15 -1.39 -20.82
C VAL A 295 -3.73 0.04 -21.19
N LYS A 296 -4.46 0.67 -22.12
CA LYS A 296 -4.33 2.11 -22.39
C LYS A 296 -4.65 2.91 -21.12
N GLY A 297 -3.86 3.96 -20.90
CA GLY A 297 -4.01 4.81 -19.71
C GLY A 297 -5.23 5.73 -19.81
N HIS A 298 -5.61 6.33 -18.68
CA HIS A 298 -6.79 7.21 -18.55
C HIS A 298 -6.81 8.42 -19.51
N ASN A 299 -5.67 8.79 -20.12
CA ASN A 299 -5.57 9.87 -21.10
C ASN A 299 -5.66 9.41 -22.56
N GLY A 300 -5.82 8.10 -22.82
CA GLY A 300 -6.00 7.57 -24.17
C GLY A 300 -7.46 7.61 -24.64
N TYR A 301 -7.68 7.59 -25.96
CA TYR A 301 -9.01 7.53 -26.57
C TYR A 301 -9.83 6.34 -26.01
N PHE A 302 -9.25 5.14 -26.01
CA PHE A 302 -9.86 3.99 -25.35
C PHE A 302 -9.28 3.80 -23.94
N GLY A 303 -9.32 4.84 -23.11
CA GLY A 303 -8.67 4.87 -21.79
C GLY A 303 -9.58 4.68 -20.58
N CYS A 304 -10.90 4.73 -20.76
CA CYS A 304 -11.84 4.52 -19.65
C CYS A 304 -11.68 3.09 -19.14
N SER A 305 -11.68 2.88 -17.81
CA SER A 305 -11.60 1.52 -17.23
C SER A 305 -12.98 0.90 -16.99
N SER A 306 -14.04 1.70 -16.88
CA SER A 306 -15.39 1.23 -16.56
C SER A 306 -16.23 0.88 -17.79
N CYS A 307 -16.16 1.65 -18.88
CA CYS A 307 -17.01 1.48 -20.07
C CYS A 307 -16.25 1.55 -21.39
N THR A 308 -16.82 0.97 -22.44
CA THR A 308 -16.19 0.76 -23.75
C THR A 308 -16.11 2.02 -24.63
N GLN A 309 -16.59 3.16 -24.15
CA GLN A 309 -16.65 4.38 -24.96
C GLN A 309 -15.28 4.85 -25.43
N GLU A 310 -15.26 5.40 -26.64
CA GLU A 310 -14.12 6.17 -27.14
C GLU A 310 -14.18 7.59 -26.56
N GLY A 311 -13.10 8.00 -25.90
CA GLY A 311 -12.92 9.32 -25.36
C GLY A 311 -12.76 10.38 -26.45
N ARG A 312 -13.11 11.61 -26.13
CA ARG A 312 -12.98 12.78 -27.03
C ARG A 312 -12.01 13.78 -26.43
N TYR A 313 -11.13 14.33 -27.26
CA TYR A 313 -10.22 15.39 -26.85
C TYR A 313 -10.93 16.75 -26.90
N LEU A 314 -11.33 17.27 -25.74
CA LEU A 314 -12.06 18.52 -25.59
C LEU A 314 -11.26 19.49 -24.71
N GLN A 315 -11.06 20.72 -25.17
CA GLN A 315 -10.39 21.80 -24.40
C GLN A 315 -9.06 21.35 -23.76
N ASN A 316 -8.20 20.71 -24.55
CA ASN A 316 -6.90 20.16 -24.13
C ASN A 316 -6.97 19.05 -23.07
N ARG A 317 -8.06 18.28 -23.04
CA ARG A 317 -8.28 17.19 -22.10
C ARG A 317 -8.96 16.00 -22.77
N MET A 318 -8.55 14.79 -22.41
CA MET A 318 -9.32 13.59 -22.74
C MET A 318 -10.59 13.56 -21.88
N THR A 319 -11.73 13.31 -22.50
CA THR A 319 -13.04 13.29 -21.85
C THR A 319 -13.85 12.08 -22.30
N PHE A 320 -14.72 11.58 -21.42
CA PHE A 320 -15.58 10.42 -21.65
C PHE A 320 -17.04 10.85 -21.38
N PRO A 321 -17.68 11.58 -22.30
CA PRO A 321 -18.96 12.25 -22.06
C PRO A 321 -20.19 11.34 -22.21
N ASP A 322 -20.04 10.16 -22.84
CA ASP A 322 -21.18 9.31 -23.14
C ASP A 322 -21.71 8.68 -21.84
N ILE A 323 -23.02 8.78 -21.63
CA ILE A 323 -23.71 8.35 -20.40
C ILE A 323 -24.23 6.90 -20.47
N ASP A 324 -24.49 6.39 -21.67
CA ASP A 324 -25.11 5.07 -21.91
C ASP A 324 -24.12 4.08 -22.56
N ALA A 325 -22.83 4.31 -22.37
CA ALA A 325 -21.80 3.43 -22.92
C ALA A 325 -21.81 2.05 -22.24
N PRO A 326 -21.67 0.94 -23.00
CA PRO A 326 -21.61 -0.40 -22.41
C PRO A 326 -20.50 -0.53 -21.37
N LEU A 327 -20.83 -1.13 -20.23
CA LEU A 327 -19.85 -1.43 -19.18
C LEU A 327 -18.94 -2.58 -19.61
N ARG A 328 -17.68 -2.54 -19.17
CA ARG A 328 -16.80 -3.71 -19.29
C ARG A 328 -17.27 -4.79 -18.32
N SER A 329 -17.17 -6.03 -18.76
CA SER A 329 -17.34 -7.22 -17.93
C SER A 329 -16.02 -7.98 -17.78
N ASN A 330 -15.91 -8.83 -16.76
CA ASN A 330 -14.77 -9.73 -16.58
C ASN A 330 -14.50 -10.57 -17.83
N GLU A 331 -15.56 -11.10 -18.45
CA GLU A 331 -15.46 -11.89 -19.68
C GLU A 331 -14.95 -11.05 -20.85
N SER A 332 -15.49 -9.84 -21.05
CA SER A 332 -15.04 -8.96 -22.14
C SER A 332 -13.57 -8.57 -22.01
N PHE A 333 -13.08 -8.40 -20.78
CA PHE A 333 -11.68 -8.09 -20.50
C PHE A 333 -10.78 -9.30 -20.80
N ARG A 334 -11.12 -10.48 -20.27
CA ARG A 334 -10.33 -11.71 -20.45
C ARG A 334 -10.31 -12.19 -21.90
N ASN A 335 -11.39 -11.96 -22.64
CA ASN A 335 -11.48 -12.24 -24.07
C ASN A 335 -10.90 -11.11 -24.95
N ARG A 336 -10.43 -10.01 -24.34
CA ARG A 336 -9.86 -8.83 -25.02
C ARG A 336 -10.76 -8.29 -26.14
N VAL A 337 -12.08 -8.25 -25.91
CA VAL A 337 -13.08 -7.88 -26.95
C VAL A 337 -12.81 -6.48 -27.54
N ASN A 338 -12.29 -5.55 -26.74
CA ASN A 338 -11.88 -4.23 -27.22
C ASN A 338 -10.35 -4.18 -27.36
N GLU A 339 -9.83 -4.57 -28.52
CA GLU A 339 -8.39 -4.60 -28.81
C GLU A 339 -7.71 -3.26 -28.56
N ASP A 340 -8.39 -2.16 -28.86
CA ASP A 340 -7.91 -0.81 -28.64
C ASP A 340 -7.74 -0.45 -27.16
N TYR A 341 -8.40 -1.12 -26.24
CA TYR A 341 -8.22 -0.89 -24.81
C TYR A 341 -6.98 -1.61 -24.27
N HIS A 342 -6.67 -2.79 -24.80
CA HIS A 342 -5.60 -3.66 -24.31
C HIS A 342 -4.24 -3.32 -24.93
N LYS A 343 -3.16 -3.50 -24.17
CA LYS A 343 -1.78 -3.49 -24.70
C LYS A 343 -1.17 -4.88 -24.73
N GLY A 344 -1.74 -5.80 -23.97
CA GLY A 344 -1.32 -7.18 -23.84
C GLY A 344 -2.01 -7.79 -22.62
N ASP A 345 -1.45 -8.90 -22.15
CA ASP A 345 -2.04 -9.67 -21.06
C ASP A 345 -1.75 -9.01 -19.70
N SER A 346 -2.76 -9.03 -18.82
CA SER A 346 -2.56 -8.66 -17.42
C SER A 346 -2.15 -9.88 -16.60
N PRO A 347 -1.15 -9.77 -15.72
CA PRO A 347 -0.83 -10.83 -14.77
C PRO A 347 -2.01 -11.18 -13.84
N LEU A 348 -2.96 -10.26 -13.64
CA LEU A 348 -4.14 -10.50 -12.82
C LEU A 348 -5.13 -11.49 -13.44
N GLU A 349 -5.03 -11.78 -14.74
CA GLU A 349 -5.85 -12.79 -15.39
C GLU A 349 -5.58 -14.21 -14.85
N LEU A 350 -4.43 -14.45 -14.24
CA LEU A 350 -4.11 -15.72 -13.58
C LEU A 350 -4.85 -15.92 -12.25
N LEU A 351 -5.42 -14.85 -11.68
CA LEU A 351 -6.08 -14.91 -10.38
C LEU A 351 -7.58 -15.22 -10.54
N PRO A 352 -8.18 -15.95 -9.57
CA PRO A 352 -9.61 -16.28 -9.56
C PRO A 352 -10.46 -15.08 -9.09
N ILE A 353 -10.29 -13.93 -9.75
CA ILE A 353 -11.00 -12.69 -9.44
C ILE A 353 -11.78 -12.17 -10.65
N ASN A 354 -12.82 -11.40 -10.37
CA ASN A 354 -13.46 -10.56 -11.38
C ASN A 354 -12.62 -9.28 -11.54
N ILE A 355 -11.91 -9.14 -12.65
CA ILE A 355 -10.93 -8.06 -12.84
C ILE A 355 -11.59 -6.67 -12.77
N VAL A 356 -12.79 -6.53 -13.34
CA VAL A 356 -13.49 -5.25 -13.40
C VAL A 356 -13.96 -4.81 -12.02
N ASP A 357 -14.46 -5.75 -11.21
CA ASP A 357 -15.02 -5.46 -9.89
C ASP A 357 -13.92 -5.36 -8.82
N SER A 358 -12.94 -6.27 -8.86
CA SER A 358 -11.88 -6.36 -7.87
C SER A 358 -10.81 -5.28 -8.04
N VAL A 359 -10.52 -4.80 -9.25
CA VAL A 359 -9.57 -3.69 -9.46
C VAL A 359 -10.33 -2.37 -9.42
N CYS A 360 -10.46 -1.82 -8.21
CA CYS A 360 -11.35 -0.71 -7.93
C CYS A 360 -10.83 0.64 -8.47
N LEU A 361 -11.65 1.68 -8.37
CA LEU A 361 -11.23 3.07 -8.55
C LEU A 361 -10.71 3.60 -7.21
N ASP A 362 -9.55 4.25 -7.22
CA ASP A 362 -9.00 4.85 -6.00
C ASP A 362 -9.79 6.10 -5.59
N TYR A 363 -10.50 5.99 -4.46
CA TYR A 363 -11.28 7.08 -3.87
C TYR A 363 -10.41 8.29 -3.50
N MET A 364 -9.20 8.08 -2.97
CA MET A 364 -8.29 9.15 -2.56
C MET A 364 -7.87 9.98 -3.78
N HIS A 365 -7.42 9.34 -4.85
CA HIS A 365 -6.96 10.04 -6.04
C HIS A 365 -8.11 10.63 -6.86
N ASN A 366 -9.23 9.91 -7.02
CA ASN A 366 -10.32 10.36 -7.88
C ASN A 366 -11.23 11.38 -7.17
N ILE A 367 -11.66 11.12 -5.94
CA ILE A 367 -12.66 11.94 -5.25
C ILE A 367 -12.00 13.00 -4.37
N CYS A 368 -11.10 12.61 -3.47
CA CYS A 368 -10.49 13.55 -2.53
C CYS A 368 -9.52 14.51 -3.24
N LEU A 369 -8.53 13.97 -3.95
CA LEU A 369 -7.52 14.78 -4.63
C LEU A 369 -7.98 15.29 -6.00
N GLY A 370 -8.81 14.51 -6.70
CA GLY A 370 -9.32 14.87 -8.03
C GLY A 370 -10.46 15.88 -7.96
N ILE A 371 -11.66 15.43 -7.59
CA ILE A 371 -12.87 16.26 -7.62
C ILE A 371 -12.88 17.31 -6.51
N THR A 372 -12.68 16.90 -5.26
CA THR A 372 -12.85 17.78 -4.09
C THR A 372 -11.86 18.94 -4.12
N LYS A 373 -10.58 18.65 -4.42
CA LYS A 373 -9.58 19.71 -4.62
C LYS A 373 -10.00 20.70 -5.71
N ARG A 374 -10.49 20.24 -6.86
CA ARG A 374 -10.93 21.11 -7.96
C ARG A 374 -12.11 21.97 -7.56
N LEU A 375 -13.09 21.41 -6.84
CA LEU A 375 -14.23 22.17 -6.32
C LEU A 375 -13.76 23.28 -5.38
N VAL A 376 -12.88 22.96 -4.43
CA VAL A 376 -12.31 23.95 -3.51
C VAL A 376 -11.53 25.04 -4.27
N GLU A 377 -10.74 24.67 -5.27
CA GLU A 377 -10.02 25.63 -6.12
C GLU A 377 -10.98 26.54 -6.89
N PHE A 378 -12.07 26.01 -7.44
CA PHE A 378 -13.10 26.81 -8.10
C PHE A 378 -13.80 27.76 -7.13
N TRP A 379 -14.19 27.28 -5.95
CA TRP A 379 -14.88 28.09 -4.95
C TRP A 379 -14.02 29.17 -4.30
N VAL A 380 -12.69 29.00 -4.27
CA VAL A 380 -11.77 29.98 -3.67
C VAL A 380 -11.13 30.90 -4.71
N LYS A 381 -10.80 30.38 -5.89
CA LYS A 381 -10.01 31.08 -6.92
C LYS A 381 -10.72 31.22 -8.26
N GLY A 382 -11.87 30.59 -8.46
CA GLY A 382 -12.62 30.59 -9.73
C GLY A 382 -13.17 31.96 -10.11
N LYS A 383 -14.13 32.03 -11.02
CA LYS A 383 -14.79 33.29 -11.36
C LYS A 383 -15.65 33.79 -10.18
N LYS A 384 -15.91 35.10 -10.09
CA LYS A 384 -16.59 35.71 -8.92
C LYS A 384 -17.99 35.14 -8.67
N ASP A 385 -18.69 34.74 -9.72
CA ASP A 385 -20.02 34.10 -9.73
C ASP A 385 -20.04 32.71 -9.11
N VAL A 386 -18.89 32.01 -9.07
CA VAL A 386 -18.76 30.67 -8.46
C VAL A 386 -17.93 30.67 -7.17
N ARG A 387 -17.42 31.83 -6.75
CA ARG A 387 -16.65 31.96 -5.50
C ARG A 387 -17.56 31.98 -4.29
N LEU A 388 -17.08 31.44 -3.18
CA LEU A 388 -17.72 31.62 -1.88
C LEU A 388 -17.48 33.06 -1.42
N ASN A 389 -18.45 33.94 -1.67
CA ASN A 389 -18.44 35.34 -1.23
C ASN A 389 -18.91 35.46 0.24
N GLU A 390 -18.50 36.53 0.92
CA GLU A 390 -18.82 36.78 2.34
C GLU A 390 -20.27 37.25 2.59
N GLU A 391 -20.98 37.68 1.54
CA GLU A 391 -22.20 38.50 1.64
C GLU A 391 -23.48 37.78 2.09
N THR A 392 -23.52 36.46 2.17
CA THR A 392 -24.73 35.71 2.60
C THR A 392 -24.81 35.41 4.10
N ALA A 393 -23.95 35.99 4.94
CA ALA A 393 -23.97 35.75 6.40
C ALA A 393 -24.62 36.87 7.24
N TYR A 394 -25.11 37.95 6.62
CA TYR A 394 -25.62 39.14 7.34
C TYR A 394 -27.03 39.61 6.93
N GLN A 395 -27.84 38.78 6.27
CA GLN A 395 -29.22 39.16 5.92
C GLN A 395 -30.32 38.34 6.60
N GLU A 396 -30.00 37.59 7.65
CA GLU A 396 -31.02 37.02 8.55
C GLU A 396 -30.72 37.45 9.99
N GLN A 397 -31.06 38.69 10.32
CA GLN A 397 -31.37 39.14 11.68
C GLN A 397 -32.58 40.05 11.65
#